data_AF-A0A1X7SI28-F1
#
_entry.id   AF-A0A1X7SI28-F1
#
_cell.length_a   1.000
_cell.length_b   1.000
_cell.length_c   1.000
_cell.angle_alpha   90.00
_cell.angle_beta   90.00
_cell.angle_gamma   90.00
#
_symmetry.space_group_name_H-M   'P 1'
#
loop_
_entity.id
_entity.type
_entity.pdbx_description
1 polymer ?
#
loop_
_entity_poly.entity_id
_entity_poly.type
_entity_poly.pdbx_seq_one_letter_code
_entity_poly.pdbx_strand_id
1 'polypeptide(L)' 'VFSSIRENSLHIPFRNSKLTHLLQQCLGGDAKACMFVNVSPLDTNVPETISTLEFGMNARQVALGKATTHVTKTT' A
#
# COMPACT_ATOMS: atom_id res chain seq x y z
N VAL A 1 8.92 -0.32 1.07
CA VAL A 1 7.95 0.55 0.34
C VAL A 1 7.09 1.31 1.34
N PHE A 2 6.18 0.66 2.07
CA PHE A 2 5.33 1.36 3.06
C PHE A 2 6.12 2.09 4.16
N SER A 3 7.20 1.49 4.67
CA SER A 3 8.11 2.16 5.61
C SER A 3 8.66 3.47 5.04
N SER A 4 9.22 3.43 3.83
CA SER A 4 9.76 4.60 3.14
C SER A 4 8.71 5.67 2.85
N ILE A 5 7.46 5.26 2.55
CA ILE A 5 6.34 6.20 2.34
C ILE A 5 5.96 6.88 3.65
N ARG A 6 5.88 6.12 4.75
CA ARG A 6 5.59 6.65 6.09
C ARG A 6 6.62 7.67 6.54
N GLU A 7 7.89 7.40 6.25
CA GLU A 7 9.01 8.28 6.58
C GLU A 7 9.13 9.50 5.63
N ASN A 8 8.24 9.64 4.64
CA ASN A 8 8.33 10.65 3.59
C ASN A 8 9.73 10.69 2.93
N SER A 9 10.31 9.51 2.71
CA SER A 9 11.61 9.38 2.05
C SER A 9 11.53 9.93 0.62
N LEU A 10 12.57 10.66 0.22
CA LEU A 10 12.74 11.15 -1.16
C LEU A 10 12.73 10.01 -2.19
N HIS A 11 13.27 8.85 -1.83
CA HIS A 11 13.28 7.68 -2.69
C HIS A 11 12.42 6.56 -2.10
N ILE A 12 11.41 6.15 -2.88
CA ILE A 12 10.58 4.98 -2.57
C ILE A 12 11.00 3.82 -3.49
N PRO A 13 11.45 2.68 -2.94
CA PRO A 13 12.04 1.59 -3.72
C PRO A 13 11.00 0.68 -4.36
N PHE A 14 10.09 1.24 -5.19
CA PHE A 14 9.09 0.45 -5.92
C PHE A 14 9.72 -0.57 -6.88
N ARG A 15 10.95 -0.32 -7.34
CA ARG A 15 11.66 -1.16 -8.32
C ARG A 15 12.38 -2.36 -7.72
N ASN A 16 12.42 -2.50 -6.39
CA ASN A 16 13.08 -3.65 -5.75
C ASN A 16 12.34 -4.98 -6.02
N SER A 17 11.07 -4.92 -6.41
CA SER A 17 10.33 -6.10 -6.88
C SER A 17 9.44 -5.74 -8.07
N LYS A 18 9.19 -6.72 -8.95
CA LYS A 18 8.25 -6.55 -10.08
C LYS A 18 6.83 -6.25 -9.58
N LEU A 19 6.42 -6.86 -8.46
CA LEU A 19 5.10 -6.66 -7.87
C LEU A 19 4.90 -5.22 -7.39
N THR A 20 5.85 -4.67 -6.61
CA THR A 20 5.78 -3.30 -6.11
C THR A 20 5.89 -2.26 -7.23
N HIS A 21 6.57 -2.60 -8.33
CA HIS A 21 6.63 -1.76 -9.52
C HIS A 21 5.27 -1.73 -10.24
N LEU A 22 4.68 -2.91 -10.47
CA LEU A 22 3.35 -3.01 -11.07
C LEU A 22 2.29 -2.27 -10.25
N LEU A 23 2.34 -2.39 -8.92
CA LEU A 23 1.40 -1.76 -7.99
C LEU A 23 1.75 -0.31 -7.63
N GLN A 24 2.77 0.30 -8.24
CA GLN A 24 3.25 1.63 -7.86
C GLN A 24 2.12 2.69 -7.84
N GLN A 25 1.21 2.66 -8.83
CA GLN A 25 0.06 3.57 -8.86
C GLN A 25 -0.90 3.36 -7.68
N CYS A 26 -1.15 2.11 -7.29
CA CYS A 26 -2.01 1.76 -6.15
C CYS A 26 -1.38 2.06 -4.78
N LEU A 27 -0.05 2.07 -4.70
CA LEU A 27 0.69 2.18 -3.44
C LEU A 27 1.23 3.57 -3.14
N GLY A 28 1.18 4.50 -4.10
CA GLY A 28 1.70 5.86 -3.92
C GLY A 28 1.39 6.83 -5.06
N GLY A 29 0.58 6.41 -6.04
CA GLY A 29 0.22 7.22 -7.21
C GLY A 29 -1.28 7.56 -7.24
N ASP A 30 -1.81 7.77 -8.44
CA ASP A 30 -3.20 8.20 -8.65
C ASP A 30 -4.11 6.99 -8.93
N ALA A 31 -4.33 6.18 -7.90
CA ALA A 31 -5.26 5.06 -7.97
C ALA A 31 -6.00 4.87 -6.65
N LYS A 32 -7.17 4.21 -6.72
CA LYS A 32 -7.92 3.78 -5.55
C LYS A 32 -7.52 2.35 -5.21
N ALA A 33 -7.04 2.13 -3.99
CA ALA A 33 -6.61 0.82 -3.52
C ALA A 33 -7.43 0.36 -2.31
N CYS A 34 -7.80 -0.92 -2.29
CA CYS A 34 -8.37 -1.61 -1.15
C CYS A 34 -7.49 -2.84 -0.87
N MET A 35 -7.06 -3.01 0.38
CA MET A 35 -6.22 -4.13 0.80
C MET A 35 -7.00 -4.95 1.82
N PHE A 36 -7.08 -6.26 1.58
CA PHE A 36 -7.58 -7.23 2.55
C PHE A 36 -6.42 -7.75 3.39
N VAL A 37 -6.63 -7.81 4.70
CA VAL A 37 -5.66 -8.31 5.66
C VAL A 37 -6.24 -9.58 6.27
N ASN A 38 -5.76 -10.72 5.81
CA ASN A 38 -6.23 -12.03 6.27
C ASN A 38 -5.38 -12.51 7.44
N VAL A 39 -6.02 -12.88 8.54
CA VAL A 39 -5.34 -13.35 9.76
C VAL A 39 -5.97 -14.64 10.25
N SER A 40 -5.20 -15.40 11.01
CA SER A 40 -5.63 -16.66 11.61
C SER A 40 -6.07 -16.44 13.06
N PRO A 41 -7.20 -17.02 13.52
CA PRO A 41 -7.64 -16.88 14.90
C PRO A 41 -6.93 -17.81 15.91
N LEU A 42 -6.06 -18.72 15.44
CA LEU A 42 -5.35 -19.66 16.31
C LEU A 42 -4.27 -18.96 17.15
N ASP A 43 -4.17 -19.33 18.43
CA ASP A 43 -3.19 -18.77 19.39
C ASP A 43 -1.73 -18.98 18.95
N THR A 44 -1.45 -20.12 18.30
CA THR A 44 -0.11 -20.41 17.75
C THR A 44 0.34 -19.40 16.70
N ASN A 45 -0.62 -18.73 16.07
CA ASN A 45 -0.39 -17.82 14.94
C ASN A 45 -0.47 -16.35 15.38
N VAL A 46 -0.54 -16.06 16.68
CA VAL A 46 -0.59 -14.70 17.21
C VAL A 46 0.61 -13.85 16.74
N PRO A 47 1.87 -14.33 16.74
CA PRO A 47 3.00 -13.53 16.27
C PRO A 47 2.88 -13.10 14.80
N GLU A 48 2.45 -14.02 13.93
CA GLU A 48 2.22 -13.75 12.51
C GLU A 48 1.01 -12.84 12.29
N THR A 49 -0.03 -13.00 13.11
CA THR A 49 -1.23 -12.16 13.09
C THR A 49 -0.87 -10.72 13.45
N ILE A 50 -0.06 -10.49 14.49
CA ILE A 50 0.43 -9.16 14.87
C ILE A 50 1.23 -8.55 13.70
N SER A 51 2.18 -9.30 13.14
CA SER A 51 3.00 -8.85 12.01
C SER A 51 2.15 -8.45 10.79
N THR A 52 1.10 -9.22 10.51
CA THR A 52 0.16 -8.98 9.41
C THR A 52 -0.71 -7.74 9.66
N LEU A 53 -1.16 -7.54 10.90
CA LEU A 53 -1.91 -6.35 11.30
C LEU A 53 -1.05 -5.09 11.26
N GLU A 54 0.20 -5.16 11.73
CA GLU A 54 1.16 -4.05 11.65
C GLU A 54 1.46 -3.66 10.20
N PHE A 55 1.59 -4.65 9.31
CA PHE A 55 1.72 -4.39 7.87
C PHE A 55 0.49 -3.65 7.32
N GLY A 56 -0.72 -4.10 7.65
CA GLY A 56 -1.96 -3.43 7.28
C GLY A 56 -2.07 -1.99 7.82
N MET A 57 -1.66 -1.77 9.07
CA MET A 57 -1.60 -0.44 9.68
C MET A 57 -0.63 0.49 8.95
N ASN A 58 0.54 0.00 8.55
CA ASN A 58 1.50 0.78 7.77
C ASN A 58 0.97 1.09 6.36
N ALA A 59 0.32 0.12 5.71
CA ALA A 59 -0.29 0.33 4.39
C ALA A 59 -1.42 1.38 4.44
N ARG A 60 -2.22 1.40 5.51
CA ARG A 60 -3.30 2.38 5.72
C ARG A 60 -2.80 3.83 5.86
N GLN A 61 -1.58 4.05 6.34
CA GLN A 61 -1.03 5.40 6.52
C GLN A 61 -0.62 6.08 5.21
N VAL A 62 -0.62 5.36 4.09
CA VAL A 62 -0.38 5.94 2.77
C VAL A 62 -1.54 6.87 2.41
N ALA A 63 -1.25 8.17 2.33
CA ALA A 63 -2.22 9.18 1.91
C ALA A 63 -2.06 9.48 0.42
N LEU A 64 -2.96 8.94 -0.42
CA LEU A 64 -2.97 9.15 -1.88
C LEU A 64 -3.64 10.47 -2.32
N GLY A 65 -3.97 11.35 -1.38
CA GLY A 65 -4.61 12.63 -1.66
C GLY A 65 -6.08 12.51 -2.10
N LYS A 66 -6.61 13.58 -2.71
CA LYS A 66 -8.00 13.60 -3.20
C LYS A 66 -8.08 12.86 -4.53
N ALA A 67 -9.04 11.94 -4.66
CA ALA A 67 -9.28 11.23 -5.91
C ALA A 67 -9.61 12.22 -7.05
N THR A 68 -8.91 12.07 -8.18
CA THR A 68 -9.17 12.87 -9.38
C THR A 68 -10.00 12.07 -10.39
N THR A 69 -10.72 12.76 -11.27
CA THR A 69 -11.43 12.12 -12.40
C THR A 69 -10.63 12.36 -13.67
N HIS A 70 -10.12 11.28 -14.28
CA HIS A 70 -9.47 11.36 -15.58
C HIS A 70 -10.53 11.45 -16.69
N VAL A 71 -10.89 12.67 -17.08
CA VAL A 71 -11.78 12.92 -18.23
C VAL A 71 -10.94 13.01 -19.50
N THR A 72 -10.96 11.97 -20.33
CA THR A 72 -10.36 12.01 -21.66
C THR A 72 -11.28 12.80 -22.57
N LYS A 73 -10.85 14.00 -23.01
CA LYS A 73 -11.60 14.77 -24.02
C LYS A 73 -11.46 14.09 -25.37
N THR A 74 -12.48 13.34 -25.78
CA THR A 74 -12.59 12.83 -27.15
C THR A 74 -12.83 14.03 -28.07
N THR A 75 -11.84 14.38 -28.88
CA THR A 75 -11.97 15.32 -30.00
C THR A 75 -12.20 14.53 -31.27
#